data_AF-A0A1V2P3H6-F1
#
_entry.id   AF-A0A1V2P3H6-F1
#
_cell.length_a   1.000
_cell.length_b   1.000
_cell.length_c   1.000
_cell.angle_alpha   90.00
_cell.angle_beta   90.00
_cell.angle_gamma   90.00
#
_symmetry.space_group_name_H-M   'P 1'
#
loop_
_entity.id
_entity.type
_entity.pdbx_description
1 polymer ?
#
loop_
_entity_poly.entity_id
_entity_poly.type
_entity_poly.pdbx_seq_one_letter_code
_entity_poly.pdbx_strand_id
1 'polypeptide(L)'
;MSDGEIDVSAVWSTLSEPRMTPYLQSAENDRETALELYVWSARVAAAAFEVVGHLEVLLRNALDRCLRSHFREEQCGIPWFLLPTPGGEHVADAVAVVRERLRPLGQESRHQIVAGLSFGFWAGLIGPKYEDLWRECIHRAFPNSSGKRKQIAIAVERVRRFRNRLAHHDSTINVDIPFEYRQAIELASCIDADAAKWLERCGNVMAVYAQRPIKACDTVVVPAKQAWQVYQDCCAYLCQPGRAFRPVERIAFYLDREIKPEVPAVAHRRDNVEWSRDAASRLRDSTDRNDRKIAKVIDSTIDSWTGGRYQVFLLTAPGHPDHRRLKVPLPHNGTGRGSAFVQKQRYVSLHSLETASTTADV
;
A
#
# COMPACT_ATOMS: atom_id res chain seq x y z
N MET A 1 -2.21 -25.61 -32.11
CA MET A 1 -0.90 -24.92 -32.18
C MET A 1 -0.08 -25.53 -31.06
N SER A 2 0.98 -26.26 -31.40
CA SER A 2 1.85 -26.92 -30.42
C SER A 2 2.44 -25.85 -29.50
N ASP A 3 2.24 -25.97 -28.19
CA ASP A 3 2.99 -25.23 -27.19
C ASP A 3 4.47 -25.53 -27.41
N GLY A 4 5.17 -24.63 -28.09
CA GLY A 4 6.62 -24.72 -28.23
C GLY A 4 7.21 -24.54 -26.84
N GLU A 5 7.89 -25.57 -26.36
CA GLU A 5 8.65 -25.54 -25.10
C GLU A 5 9.51 -24.27 -25.07
N ILE A 6 9.27 -23.39 -24.10
CA ILE A 6 10.02 -22.15 -23.96
C ILE A 6 11.42 -22.51 -23.47
N ASP A 7 12.46 -22.15 -24.21
CA ASP A 7 13.83 -22.22 -23.70
C ASP A 7 14.04 -21.15 -22.62
N VAL A 8 13.82 -21.55 -21.37
CA VAL A 8 14.00 -20.73 -20.16
C VAL A 8 15.40 -20.12 -20.10
N SER A 9 16.43 -20.82 -20.57
CA SER A 9 17.82 -20.34 -20.57
C SER A 9 18.01 -19.19 -21.56
N ALA A 10 17.47 -19.33 -22.77
CA ALA A 10 17.49 -18.28 -23.78
C ALA A 10 16.78 -17.02 -23.28
N VAL A 11 15.58 -17.14 -22.70
CA VAL A 11 14.86 -15.99 -22.11
C VAL A 11 15.66 -15.36 -20.98
N TRP A 12 16.23 -16.16 -20.08
CA TRP A 12 17.03 -15.68 -18.95
C TRP A 12 18.21 -14.81 -19.39
N SER A 13 18.89 -15.20 -20.47
CA SER A 13 20.05 -14.49 -21.00
C SER A 13 19.74 -13.06 -21.49
N THR A 14 18.47 -12.77 -21.79
CA THR A 14 18.00 -11.45 -22.25
C THR A 14 17.59 -10.51 -21.12
N LEU A 15 17.43 -11.04 -19.89
CA LEU A 15 16.99 -10.29 -18.72
C LEU A 15 18.18 -9.98 -17.82
N SER A 16 18.27 -8.73 -17.34
CA SER A 16 19.40 -8.36 -16.48
C SER A 16 19.33 -9.08 -15.13
N GLU A 17 20.48 -9.58 -14.68
CA GLU A 17 20.60 -10.30 -13.40
C GLU A 17 20.04 -9.50 -12.22
N PRO A 18 20.35 -8.19 -12.02
CA PRO A 18 19.80 -7.41 -10.91
C PRO A 18 18.27 -7.30 -10.94
N ARG A 19 17.65 -7.31 -12.12
CA ARG A 19 16.19 -7.26 -12.27
C ARG A 19 15.56 -8.58 -11.86
N MET A 20 16.21 -9.70 -12.15
CA MET A 20 15.73 -11.04 -11.84
C MET A 20 16.06 -11.50 -10.42
N THR A 21 17.07 -10.93 -9.76
CA THR A 21 17.49 -11.30 -8.39
C THR A 21 16.32 -11.39 -7.40
N PRO A 22 15.39 -10.41 -7.29
CA PRO A 22 14.30 -10.50 -6.32
C PRO A 22 13.33 -11.66 -6.60
N TYR A 23 13.15 -12.00 -7.87
CA TYR A 23 12.29 -13.09 -8.31
C TYR A 23 12.94 -14.44 -8.03
N LEU A 24 14.23 -14.60 -8.35
CA LEU A 24 15.03 -15.79 -7.99
C LEU A 24 14.99 -16.07 -6.50
N GLN A 25 15.24 -15.04 -5.69
CA GLN A 25 15.25 -15.18 -4.24
C GLN A 25 13.89 -15.62 -3.69
N SER A 26 12.80 -15.15 -4.30
CA SER A 26 11.44 -15.53 -3.89
C SER A 26 11.00 -16.88 -4.45
N ALA A 27 11.70 -17.40 -5.45
CA ALA A 27 11.45 -18.67 -6.11
C ALA A 27 12.47 -19.75 -5.68
N GLU A 28 13.15 -19.58 -4.54
CA GLU A 28 14.14 -20.55 -4.02
C GLU A 28 15.25 -20.91 -5.03
N ASN A 29 15.66 -19.92 -5.84
CA ASN A 29 16.61 -20.05 -6.96
C ASN A 29 16.15 -20.91 -8.14
N ASP A 30 14.87 -21.29 -8.21
CA ASP A 30 14.29 -21.89 -9.40
C ASP A 30 14.03 -20.82 -10.49
N ARG A 31 14.64 -21.02 -11.67
CA ARG A 31 14.59 -20.05 -12.77
C ARG A 31 13.23 -20.04 -13.47
N GLU A 32 12.59 -21.20 -13.58
CA GLU A 32 11.28 -21.32 -14.23
C GLU A 32 10.22 -20.60 -13.39
N THR A 33 10.11 -20.94 -12.11
CA THR A 33 9.22 -20.26 -11.15
C THR A 33 9.53 -18.77 -11.02
N ALA A 34 10.81 -18.36 -11.10
CA ALA A 34 11.17 -16.93 -11.08
C ALA A 34 10.65 -16.18 -12.31
N LEU A 35 10.69 -16.80 -13.50
CA LEU A 35 10.10 -16.22 -14.72
C LEU A 35 8.57 -16.16 -14.62
N GLU A 36 7.92 -17.21 -14.12
CA GLU A 36 6.47 -17.18 -13.89
C GLU A 36 6.08 -16.06 -12.92
N LEU A 37 6.86 -15.88 -11.85
CA LEU A 37 6.64 -14.84 -10.86
C LEU A 37 6.89 -13.43 -11.43
N TYR A 38 7.85 -13.29 -12.35
CA TYR A 38 8.09 -12.06 -13.09
C TYR A 38 6.89 -11.71 -14.00
N VAL A 39 6.37 -12.68 -14.73
CA VAL A 39 5.15 -12.52 -15.57
C VAL A 39 3.94 -12.19 -14.71
N TRP A 40 3.73 -12.90 -13.60
CA TRP A 40 2.67 -12.61 -12.63
C TRP A 40 2.76 -11.18 -12.10
N SER A 41 3.96 -10.73 -11.71
CA SER A 41 4.20 -9.37 -11.20
C SER A 41 3.79 -8.30 -12.22
N ALA A 42 4.07 -8.54 -13.50
CA ALA A 42 3.64 -7.66 -14.60
C ALA A 42 2.12 -7.68 -14.82
N ARG A 43 1.48 -8.87 -14.76
CA ARG A 43 0.00 -8.99 -14.86
C ARG A 43 -0.71 -8.24 -13.74
N VAL A 44 -0.22 -8.37 -12.50
CA VAL A 44 -0.74 -7.63 -11.35
C VAL A 44 -0.55 -6.14 -11.53
N ALA A 45 0.61 -5.70 -12.02
CA ALA A 45 0.87 -4.29 -12.28
C ALA A 45 -0.09 -3.71 -13.33
N ALA A 46 -0.34 -4.44 -14.42
CA ALA A 46 -1.29 -4.05 -15.47
C ALA A 46 -2.72 -3.92 -14.93
N ALA A 47 -3.20 -4.92 -14.18
CA ALA A 47 -4.52 -4.87 -13.56
C ALA A 47 -4.65 -3.71 -12.57
N ALA A 48 -3.61 -3.44 -11.76
CA ALA A 48 -3.62 -2.30 -10.86
C ALA A 48 -3.60 -0.95 -11.60
N PHE A 49 -2.93 -0.88 -12.76
CA PHE A 49 -2.85 0.33 -13.56
C PHE A 49 -4.19 0.74 -14.16
N GLU A 50 -5.05 -0.23 -14.50
CA GLU A 50 -6.43 0.02 -14.92
C GLU A 50 -7.22 0.82 -13.88
N VAL A 51 -7.20 0.35 -12.62
CA VAL A 51 -7.89 0.99 -11.49
C VAL A 51 -7.33 2.40 -11.25
N VAL A 52 -6.00 2.52 -11.21
CA VAL A 52 -5.33 3.80 -10.98
C VAL A 52 -5.59 4.79 -12.12
N GLY A 53 -5.65 4.31 -13.37
CA GLY A 53 -5.96 5.14 -14.54
C GLY A 53 -7.36 5.72 -14.49
N HIS A 54 -8.36 4.92 -14.11
CA HIS A 54 -9.72 5.41 -13.90
C HIS A 54 -9.82 6.40 -12.73
N LEU A 55 -9.17 6.10 -11.60
CA LEU A 55 -9.09 7.02 -10.46
C LEU A 55 -8.44 8.35 -10.83
N GLU A 56 -7.39 8.33 -11.64
CA GLU A 56 -6.73 9.54 -12.13
C GLU A 56 -7.71 10.42 -12.92
N VAL A 57 -8.51 9.85 -13.82
CA VAL A 57 -9.55 10.61 -14.55
C VAL A 57 -10.60 11.20 -13.59
N LEU A 58 -11.07 10.42 -12.61
CA LEU A 58 -12.04 10.88 -11.61
C LEU A 58 -11.50 12.05 -10.79
N LEU A 59 -10.26 11.93 -10.30
CA LEU A 59 -9.59 12.96 -9.51
C LEU A 59 -9.45 14.27 -10.30
N ARG A 60 -8.95 14.19 -11.54
CA ARG A 60 -8.78 15.35 -12.42
C ARG A 60 -10.09 16.07 -12.67
N ASN A 61 -11.14 15.33 -13.02
CA ASN A 61 -12.45 15.91 -13.30
C ASN A 61 -13.10 16.51 -12.04
N ALA A 62 -12.93 15.89 -10.87
CA ALA A 62 -13.43 16.43 -9.61
C ALA A 62 -12.77 17.77 -9.25
N LEU A 63 -11.44 17.84 -9.37
CA LEU A 63 -10.67 19.06 -9.13
C LEU A 63 -10.99 20.14 -10.16
N ASP A 64 -11.04 19.79 -11.45
CA ASP A 64 -11.34 20.71 -12.54
C ASP A 64 -12.72 21.38 -12.35
N ARG A 65 -13.74 20.60 -11.97
CA ARG A 65 -15.09 21.14 -11.67
C ARG A 65 -15.07 22.15 -10.52
N CYS A 66 -14.33 21.86 -9.46
CA CYS A 66 -14.25 22.76 -8.29
C CYS A 66 -13.56 24.07 -8.64
N LEU A 67 -12.43 23.99 -9.37
CA LEU A 67 -11.68 25.16 -9.81
C LEU A 67 -12.50 26.00 -10.80
N ARG A 68 -13.17 25.35 -11.76
CA ARG A 68 -14.08 26.02 -12.71
C ARG A 68 -15.14 26.86 -12.01
N SER A 69 -15.78 26.29 -10.99
CA SER A 69 -16.80 26.98 -10.20
C SER A 69 -16.21 28.14 -9.38
N HIS A 70 -15.07 27.92 -8.72
CA HIS A 70 -14.42 28.92 -7.88
C HIS A 70 -13.95 30.16 -8.66
N PHE A 71 -13.30 29.93 -9.80
CA PHE A 71 -12.83 31.00 -10.69
C PHE A 71 -13.92 31.59 -11.59
N ARG A 72 -15.18 31.15 -11.41
CA ARG A 72 -16.36 31.66 -12.12
C ARG A 72 -16.16 31.67 -13.63
N GLU A 73 -15.59 30.59 -14.18
CA GLU A 73 -15.23 30.55 -15.61
C GLU A 73 -16.41 30.83 -16.54
N GLU A 74 -17.63 30.44 -16.16
CA GLU A 74 -18.84 30.70 -16.95
C GLU A 74 -19.12 32.21 -17.10
N GLN A 75 -18.71 33.01 -16.13
CA GLN A 75 -18.89 34.47 -16.13
C GLN A 75 -17.66 35.16 -16.76
N CYS A 76 -16.46 34.66 -16.46
CA CYS A 76 -15.21 35.25 -16.92
C CYS A 76 -14.88 34.89 -18.38
N GLY A 77 -15.37 33.76 -18.89
CA GLY A 77 -15.07 33.24 -20.23
C GLY A 77 -13.64 32.70 -20.40
N ILE A 78 -12.82 32.73 -19.33
CA ILE A 78 -11.41 32.31 -19.33
C ILE A 78 -11.26 31.08 -18.43
N PRO A 79 -10.65 29.97 -18.92
CA PRO A 79 -10.34 28.81 -18.09
C PRO A 79 -9.46 29.16 -16.87
N TRP A 80 -9.74 28.54 -15.72
CA TRP A 80 -9.06 28.81 -14.44
C TRP A 80 -7.55 28.64 -14.54
N PHE A 81 -7.10 27.68 -15.34
CA PHE A 81 -5.68 27.37 -15.53
C PHE A 81 -4.94 28.38 -16.42
N LEU A 82 -5.65 29.36 -16.97
CA LEU A 82 -5.07 30.52 -17.65
C LEU A 82 -5.15 31.79 -16.79
N LEU A 83 -5.76 31.72 -15.60
CA LEU A 83 -5.88 32.84 -14.68
C LEU A 83 -4.72 32.82 -13.66
N PRO A 84 -4.28 34.00 -13.17
CA PRO A 84 -3.31 34.07 -12.08
C PRO A 84 -3.84 33.34 -10.85
N THR A 85 -3.20 32.24 -10.48
CA THR A 85 -3.50 31.51 -9.25
C THR A 85 -2.47 31.92 -8.20
N PRO A 86 -2.87 32.36 -6.98
CA PRO A 86 -1.93 32.64 -5.90
C PRO A 86 -1.01 31.44 -5.64
N GLY A 87 0.31 31.64 -5.70
CA GLY A 87 1.29 30.56 -5.61
C GLY A 87 1.39 29.64 -6.85
N GLY A 88 0.77 30.02 -7.97
CA GLY A 88 0.52 29.18 -9.14
C GLY A 88 1.48 29.33 -10.32
N GLU A 89 2.71 29.82 -10.14
CA GLU A 89 3.73 29.82 -11.22
C GLU A 89 3.86 28.43 -11.86
N HIS A 90 3.88 27.39 -11.02
CA HIS A 90 3.93 25.99 -11.47
C HIS A 90 2.68 25.54 -12.25
N VAL A 91 1.53 26.21 -12.04
CA VAL A 91 0.31 25.93 -12.79
C VAL A 91 0.46 26.44 -14.23
N ALA A 92 0.90 27.68 -14.38
CA ALA A 92 1.11 28.31 -15.68
C ALA A 92 2.15 27.53 -16.50
N ASP A 93 3.28 27.14 -15.90
CA ASP A 93 4.33 26.37 -16.56
C ASP A 93 3.84 25.01 -17.06
N ALA A 94 3.16 24.25 -16.20
CA ALA A 94 2.66 22.93 -16.57
C ALA A 94 1.62 23.00 -17.70
N VAL A 95 0.76 24.02 -17.66
CA VAL A 95 -0.25 24.27 -18.71
C VAL A 95 0.43 24.70 -20.01
N ALA A 96 1.43 25.57 -19.95
CA ALA A 96 2.19 26.02 -21.12
C ALA A 96 2.85 24.83 -21.84
N VAL A 97 3.52 23.94 -21.11
CA VAL A 97 4.13 22.72 -21.66
C VAL A 97 3.11 21.84 -22.39
N VAL A 98 1.92 21.63 -21.80
CA VAL A 98 0.86 20.84 -22.42
C VAL A 98 0.32 21.54 -23.68
N ARG A 99 0.12 22.86 -23.64
CA ARG A 99 -0.36 23.66 -24.78
C ARG A 99 0.64 23.65 -25.93
N GLU A 100 1.94 23.83 -25.66
CA GLU A 100 2.99 23.76 -26.67
C GLU A 100 3.01 22.43 -27.41
N ARG A 101 2.75 21.32 -26.71
CA ARG A 101 2.60 20.00 -27.33
C ARG A 101 1.32 19.86 -28.16
N LEU A 102 0.21 20.46 -27.75
CA LEU A 102 -1.11 20.30 -28.38
C LEU A 102 -1.35 21.26 -29.56
N ARG A 103 -0.75 22.45 -29.54
CA ARG A 103 -0.85 23.46 -30.61
C ARG A 103 -0.52 22.93 -32.01
N PRO A 104 0.63 22.27 -32.25
CA PRO A 104 0.96 21.77 -33.59
C PRO A 104 0.01 20.67 -34.08
N LEU A 105 -0.72 20.03 -33.16
CA LEU A 105 -1.71 19.00 -33.48
C LEU A 105 -3.12 19.58 -33.73
N GLY A 106 -3.33 20.89 -33.52
CA GLY A 106 -4.67 21.50 -33.59
C GLY A 106 -5.62 21.02 -32.48
N GLN A 107 -5.09 20.49 -31.37
CA GLN A 107 -5.84 19.83 -30.29
C GLN A 107 -5.84 20.60 -28.97
N GLU A 108 -5.64 21.93 -29.00
CA GLU A 108 -5.61 22.79 -27.81
C GLU A 108 -7.03 23.04 -27.23
N SER A 109 -7.74 21.98 -26.88
CA SER A 109 -9.03 22.04 -26.18
C SER A 109 -8.86 21.90 -24.67
N ARG A 110 -9.82 22.40 -23.87
CA ARG A 110 -9.84 22.22 -22.41
C ARG A 110 -9.65 20.76 -22.02
N HIS A 111 -10.43 19.86 -22.64
CA HIS A 111 -10.41 18.45 -22.32
C HIS A 111 -9.02 17.84 -22.55
N GLN A 112 -8.34 18.23 -23.65
CA GLN A 112 -6.98 17.79 -23.95
C GLN A 112 -5.94 18.39 -23.01
N ILE A 113 -6.10 19.65 -22.60
CA ILE A 113 -5.21 20.28 -21.60
C ILE A 113 -5.35 19.57 -20.26
N VAL A 114 -6.57 19.42 -19.74
CA VAL A 114 -6.87 18.73 -18.47
C VAL A 114 -6.38 17.27 -18.50
N ALA A 115 -6.59 16.57 -19.62
CA ALA A 115 -6.10 15.21 -19.82
C ALA A 115 -4.56 15.14 -19.97
N GLY A 116 -3.93 16.19 -20.50
CA GLY A 116 -2.50 16.29 -20.71
C GLY A 116 -1.70 16.59 -19.44
N LEU A 117 -2.33 17.14 -18.41
CA LEU A 117 -1.73 17.42 -17.10
C LEU A 117 -1.52 16.13 -16.30
N SER A 118 -0.29 15.89 -15.82
CA SER A 118 0.08 14.64 -15.13
C SER A 118 -0.58 14.47 -13.76
N PHE A 119 -0.71 13.24 -13.24
CA PHE A 119 -1.12 13.01 -11.84
C PHE A 119 -0.35 13.90 -10.83
N GLY A 120 0.96 14.08 -11.05
CA GLY A 120 1.81 14.86 -10.15
C GLY A 120 1.41 16.33 -10.07
N PHE A 121 0.93 16.90 -11.17
CA PHE A 121 0.36 18.25 -11.17
C PHE A 121 -0.85 18.36 -10.24
N TRP A 122 -1.81 17.43 -10.37
CA TRP A 122 -3.03 17.42 -9.57
C TRP A 122 -2.76 17.11 -8.09
N ALA A 123 -1.81 16.22 -7.80
CA ALA A 123 -1.33 15.99 -6.44
C ALA A 123 -0.67 17.24 -5.84
N GLY A 124 0.09 17.98 -6.65
CA GLY A 124 0.73 19.24 -6.26
C GLY A 124 -0.26 20.32 -5.84
N LEU A 125 -1.42 20.41 -6.52
CA LEU A 125 -2.50 21.34 -6.17
C LEU A 125 -3.14 21.08 -4.79
N ILE A 126 -2.99 19.88 -4.24
CA ILE A 126 -3.47 19.50 -2.91
C ILE A 126 -2.39 19.76 -1.83
N GLY A 127 -1.20 20.21 -2.24
CA GLY A 127 -0.06 20.51 -1.37
C GLY A 127 -0.29 21.71 -0.43
N PRO A 128 0.58 21.88 0.57
CA PRO A 128 0.48 22.97 1.56
C PRO A 128 0.57 24.37 0.94
N LYS A 129 1.20 24.51 -0.24
CA LYS A 129 1.30 25.79 -0.97
C LYS A 129 -0.06 26.35 -1.37
N TYR A 130 -1.07 25.47 -1.52
CA TYR A 130 -2.42 25.82 -1.97
C TYR A 130 -3.43 25.65 -0.84
N GLU A 131 -3.05 25.92 0.42
CA GLU A 131 -3.92 25.80 1.59
C GLU A 131 -5.15 26.73 1.49
N ASP A 132 -4.98 27.96 1.00
CA ASP A 132 -6.09 28.91 0.81
C ASP A 132 -7.06 28.40 -0.26
N LEU A 133 -6.53 27.98 -1.42
CA LEU A 133 -7.32 27.38 -2.49
C LEU A 133 -8.03 26.09 -2.02
N TRP A 134 -7.42 25.33 -1.10
CA TRP A 134 -8.07 24.20 -0.45
C TRP A 134 -9.29 24.60 0.36
N ARG A 135 -9.13 25.59 1.25
CA ARG A 135 -10.19 26.11 2.09
C ARG A 135 -11.33 26.72 1.26
N GLU A 136 -10.99 27.37 0.17
CA GLU A 136 -11.95 28.05 -0.69
C GLU A 136 -12.74 27.09 -1.59
N CYS A 137 -12.07 26.11 -2.23
CA CYS A 137 -12.74 25.25 -3.21
C CYS A 137 -12.29 23.79 -3.30
N ILE A 138 -11.00 23.45 -3.15
CA ILE A 138 -10.54 22.08 -3.45
C ILE A 138 -11.16 21.03 -2.52
N HIS A 139 -11.44 21.37 -1.26
CA HIS A 139 -12.11 20.44 -0.34
C HIS A 139 -13.46 19.92 -0.86
N ARG A 140 -14.14 20.68 -1.74
CA ARG A 140 -15.43 20.29 -2.34
C ARG A 140 -15.29 19.14 -3.35
N ALA A 141 -14.09 18.87 -3.85
CA ALA A 141 -13.81 17.71 -4.70
C ALA A 141 -13.85 16.40 -3.90
N PHE A 142 -13.85 16.47 -2.56
CA PHE A 142 -13.82 15.33 -1.65
C PHE A 142 -14.94 15.40 -0.60
N PRO A 143 -16.22 15.42 -1.04
CA PRO A 143 -17.36 15.62 -0.15
C PRO A 143 -17.50 14.56 0.94
N ASN A 144 -17.03 13.34 0.71
CA ASN A 144 -17.13 12.22 1.65
C ASN A 144 -15.86 12.05 2.51
N SER A 145 -14.97 13.04 2.52
CA SER A 145 -13.76 13.01 3.34
C SER A 145 -13.96 13.65 4.72
N SER A 146 -12.94 13.59 5.57
CA SER A 146 -12.93 14.32 6.86
C SER A 146 -12.80 15.84 6.72
N GLY A 147 -12.68 16.37 5.49
CA GLY A 147 -12.38 17.77 5.19
C GLY A 147 -10.93 18.20 5.46
N LYS A 148 -10.09 17.33 6.03
CA LYS A 148 -8.70 17.66 6.37
C LYS A 148 -7.77 17.49 5.16
N ARG A 149 -7.24 18.59 4.62
CA ARG A 149 -6.28 18.59 3.49
C ARG A 149 -5.17 17.57 3.65
N LYS A 150 -4.54 17.55 4.83
CA LYS A 150 -3.39 16.67 5.11
C LYS A 150 -3.72 15.19 4.88
N GLN A 151 -4.93 14.74 5.20
CA GLN A 151 -5.33 13.35 5.01
C GLN A 151 -5.48 13.01 3.52
N ILE A 152 -6.15 13.87 2.76
CA ILE A 152 -6.31 13.70 1.30
C ILE A 152 -4.96 13.83 0.58
N ALA A 153 -4.12 14.80 0.97
CA ALA A 153 -2.77 14.95 0.43
C ALA A 153 -1.93 13.67 0.60
N ILE A 154 -1.99 13.05 1.79
CA ILE A 154 -1.30 11.78 2.06
C ILE A 154 -1.87 10.65 1.18
N ALA A 155 -3.20 10.55 1.06
CA ALA A 155 -3.84 9.52 0.24
C ALA A 155 -3.47 9.65 -1.24
N VAL A 156 -3.58 10.87 -1.80
CA VAL A 156 -3.24 11.17 -3.20
C VAL A 156 -1.75 10.93 -3.46
N GLU A 157 -0.86 11.35 -2.56
CA GLU A 157 0.58 11.12 -2.71
C GLU A 157 0.95 9.63 -2.66
N ARG A 158 0.22 8.84 -1.88
CA ARG A 158 0.39 7.39 -1.88
C ARG A 158 0.02 6.77 -3.21
N VAL A 159 -1.16 7.12 -3.75
CA VAL A 159 -1.60 6.67 -5.08
C VAL A 159 -0.62 7.13 -6.15
N ARG A 160 -0.09 8.36 -6.08
CA ARG A 160 0.93 8.85 -7.01
C ARG A 160 2.19 7.98 -7.02
N ARG A 161 2.73 7.64 -5.84
CA ARG A 161 3.91 6.77 -5.72
C ARG A 161 3.64 5.37 -6.24
N PHE A 162 2.45 4.83 -5.95
CA PHE A 162 2.03 3.55 -6.48
C PHE A 162 1.93 3.59 -8.00
N ARG A 163 1.23 4.58 -8.58
CA ARG A 163 1.13 4.81 -10.03
C ARG A 163 2.50 4.89 -10.70
N ASN A 164 3.41 5.68 -10.14
CA ASN A 164 4.75 5.84 -10.69
C ASN A 164 5.50 4.51 -10.72
N ARG A 165 5.44 3.73 -9.64
CA ARG A 165 6.03 2.39 -9.58
C ARG A 165 5.51 1.50 -10.71
N LEU A 166 4.19 1.49 -10.92
CA LEU A 166 3.56 0.71 -11.99
C LEU A 166 4.04 1.18 -13.38
N ALA A 167 4.08 2.51 -13.60
CA ALA A 167 4.49 3.12 -14.87
C ALA A 167 5.98 2.89 -15.20
N HIS A 168 6.84 2.70 -14.19
CA HIS A 168 8.26 2.41 -14.38
C HIS A 168 8.56 0.91 -14.52
N HIS A 169 7.55 0.03 -14.53
CA HIS A 169 7.72 -1.43 -14.55
C HIS A 169 8.64 -1.93 -13.43
N ASP A 170 8.57 -1.27 -12.27
CA ASP A 170 9.30 -1.67 -11.07
C ASP A 170 8.76 -2.99 -10.52
N SER A 171 9.60 -3.72 -9.79
CA SER A 171 9.16 -4.96 -9.15
C SER A 171 8.02 -4.73 -8.14
N THR A 172 6.93 -5.48 -8.31
CA THR A 172 5.78 -5.48 -7.39
C THR A 172 5.87 -6.58 -6.33
N ILE A 173 6.92 -7.40 -6.35
CA ILE A 173 7.08 -8.58 -5.47
C ILE A 173 7.09 -8.24 -3.97
N ASN A 174 7.53 -7.03 -3.64
CA ASN A 174 7.66 -6.49 -2.28
C ASN A 174 6.58 -5.46 -1.94
N VAL A 175 5.59 -5.28 -2.82
CA VAL A 175 4.51 -4.30 -2.64
C VAL A 175 3.27 -5.01 -2.13
N ASP A 176 2.60 -4.41 -1.14
CA ASP A 176 1.28 -4.85 -0.70
C ASP A 176 0.21 -4.35 -1.68
N ILE A 177 0.06 -5.05 -2.81
CA ILE A 177 -0.87 -4.65 -3.87
C ILE A 177 -2.31 -4.57 -3.36
N PRO A 178 -2.84 -5.52 -2.57
CA PRO A 178 -4.19 -5.40 -2.03
C PRO A 178 -4.39 -4.16 -1.16
N PHE A 179 -3.37 -3.76 -0.41
CA PHE A 179 -3.41 -2.55 0.37
C PHE A 179 -3.39 -1.29 -0.51
N GLU A 180 -2.46 -1.19 -1.47
CA GLU A 180 -2.41 -0.01 -2.36
C GLU A 180 -3.68 0.11 -3.22
N TYR A 181 -4.25 -1.03 -3.64
CA TYR A 181 -5.56 -1.09 -4.29
C TYR A 181 -6.68 -0.53 -3.40
N ARG A 182 -6.79 -1.02 -2.14
CA ARG A 182 -7.79 -0.48 -1.19
C ARG A 182 -7.64 1.02 -0.99
N GLN A 183 -6.41 1.53 -0.91
CA GLN A 183 -6.17 2.96 -0.78
C GLN A 183 -6.63 3.77 -1.99
N ALA A 184 -6.51 3.21 -3.21
CA ALA A 184 -7.06 3.83 -4.41
C ALA A 184 -8.60 3.89 -4.37
N ILE A 185 -9.24 2.80 -3.94
CA ILE A 185 -10.71 2.75 -3.75
C ILE A 185 -11.17 3.72 -2.65
N GLU A 186 -10.46 3.79 -1.52
CA GLU A 186 -10.75 4.74 -0.44
C GLU A 186 -10.68 6.20 -0.93
N LEU A 187 -9.67 6.54 -1.75
CA LEU A 187 -9.56 7.87 -2.34
C LEU A 187 -10.73 8.14 -3.31
N ALA A 188 -11.14 7.15 -4.10
CA ALA A 188 -12.33 7.29 -4.93
C ALA A 188 -13.58 7.54 -4.10
N SER A 189 -13.75 6.84 -2.97
CA SER A 189 -14.91 7.00 -2.08
C SER A 189 -15.00 8.40 -1.49
N CYS A 190 -13.85 9.05 -1.26
CA CYS A 190 -13.79 10.45 -0.83
C CYS A 190 -14.34 11.40 -1.91
N ILE A 191 -14.15 11.09 -3.19
CA ILE A 191 -14.68 11.85 -4.33
C ILE A 191 -16.17 11.55 -4.52
N ASP A 192 -16.53 10.27 -4.64
CA ASP A 192 -17.89 9.81 -4.90
C ASP A 192 -18.04 8.33 -4.53
N ALA A 193 -19.12 7.98 -3.81
CA ALA A 193 -19.33 6.63 -3.32
C ALA A 193 -19.68 5.61 -4.43
N ASP A 194 -20.39 6.04 -5.47
CA ASP A 194 -20.76 5.16 -6.58
C ASP A 194 -19.61 4.98 -7.56
N ALA A 195 -18.77 6.01 -7.74
CA ALA A 195 -17.51 5.87 -8.47
C ALA A 195 -16.57 4.85 -7.82
N ALA A 196 -16.52 4.79 -6.47
CA ALA A 196 -15.75 3.78 -5.75
C ALA A 196 -16.28 2.35 -6.01
N LYS A 197 -17.60 2.14 -5.88
CA LYS A 197 -18.25 0.85 -6.18
C LYS A 197 -18.04 0.43 -7.64
N TRP A 198 -18.05 1.39 -8.57
CA TRP A 198 -17.77 1.14 -9.97
C TRP A 198 -16.31 0.71 -10.19
N LEU A 199 -15.34 1.43 -9.60
CA LEU A 199 -13.92 1.04 -9.66
C LEU A 199 -13.65 -0.36 -9.12
N GLU A 200 -14.33 -0.74 -8.03
CA GLU A 200 -14.23 -2.09 -7.46
C GLU A 200 -14.67 -3.18 -8.44
N ARG A 201 -15.55 -2.87 -9.39
CA ARG A 201 -16.05 -3.79 -10.41
C ARG A 201 -15.19 -3.82 -11.68
N CYS A 202 -14.48 -2.73 -11.99
CA CYS A 202 -13.62 -2.67 -13.16
C CYS A 202 -12.36 -3.52 -12.97
N GLY A 203 -11.75 -3.49 -11.78
CA GLY A 203 -10.46 -4.11 -11.55
C GLY A 203 -10.55 -5.60 -11.18
N ASN A 204 -9.85 -6.45 -11.94
CA ASN A 204 -9.62 -7.85 -11.54
C ASN A 204 -8.33 -8.05 -10.70
N VAL A 205 -7.82 -6.98 -10.08
CA VAL A 205 -6.51 -6.93 -9.40
C VAL A 205 -6.37 -8.07 -8.39
N MET A 206 -7.42 -8.29 -7.58
CA MET A 206 -7.40 -9.29 -6.52
C MET A 206 -7.40 -10.72 -7.04
N ALA A 207 -8.10 -11.02 -8.15
CA ALA A 207 -8.07 -12.37 -8.72
C ALA A 207 -6.74 -12.66 -9.41
N VAL A 208 -6.16 -11.68 -10.13
CA VAL A 208 -4.81 -11.82 -10.71
C VAL A 208 -3.77 -11.97 -9.60
N TYR A 209 -3.90 -11.19 -8.52
CA TYR A 209 -3.01 -11.31 -7.35
C TYR A 209 -3.09 -12.71 -6.71
N ALA A 210 -4.27 -13.32 -6.65
CA ALA A 210 -4.46 -14.68 -6.11
C ALA A 210 -3.78 -15.78 -6.95
N GLN A 211 -3.49 -15.54 -8.23
CA GLN A 211 -2.80 -16.49 -9.13
C GLN A 211 -1.27 -16.47 -8.98
N ARG A 212 -0.75 -16.10 -7.80
CA ARG A 212 0.69 -16.02 -7.58
C ARG A 212 1.31 -17.43 -7.68
N PRO A 213 2.36 -17.63 -8.50
CA PRO A 213 2.88 -18.96 -8.83
C PRO A 213 3.70 -19.61 -7.70
N ILE A 214 4.17 -18.82 -6.74
CA ILE A 214 4.83 -19.35 -5.53
C ILE A 214 3.81 -19.52 -4.40
N LYS A 215 3.97 -20.57 -3.58
CA LYS A 215 3.24 -20.71 -2.31
C LYS A 215 3.38 -19.39 -1.56
N ALA A 216 2.25 -18.76 -1.25
CA ALA A 216 2.25 -17.50 -0.54
C ALA A 216 3.07 -17.68 0.73
N CYS A 217 4.07 -16.83 0.93
CA CYS A 217 4.67 -16.66 2.25
C CYS A 217 3.56 -16.10 3.17
N ASP A 218 2.79 -17.01 3.74
CA ASP A 218 1.62 -16.73 4.57
C ASP A 218 2.02 -16.18 5.95
N THR A 219 3.31 -16.29 6.29
CA THR A 219 3.84 -15.93 7.60
C THR A 219 4.89 -14.84 7.46
N VAL A 220 4.74 -13.76 8.23
CA VAL A 220 5.80 -12.75 8.41
C VAL A 220 6.54 -13.01 9.72
N VAL A 221 7.85 -13.15 9.66
CA VAL A 221 8.73 -13.18 10.82
C VAL A 221 9.13 -11.74 11.15
N VAL A 222 8.83 -11.29 12.37
CA VAL A 222 9.09 -9.92 12.84
C VAL A 222 10.07 -9.90 14.02
N PRO A 223 10.92 -8.87 14.15
CA PRO A 223 11.80 -8.72 15.30
C PRO A 223 10.93 -8.38 16.51
N ALA A 224 11.11 -9.14 17.60
CA ALA A 224 10.12 -9.21 18.66
C ALA A 224 10.63 -8.75 20.03
N LYS A 225 11.64 -7.87 20.08
CA LYS A 225 12.25 -7.37 21.33
C LYS A 225 11.23 -6.82 22.34
N GLN A 226 10.27 -6.04 21.87
CA GLN A 226 9.15 -5.55 22.68
C GLN A 226 7.85 -6.28 22.33
N ALA A 227 7.70 -6.72 21.08
CA ALA A 227 6.45 -7.27 20.58
C ALA A 227 6.15 -8.68 21.10
N TRP A 228 7.15 -9.44 21.56
CA TRP A 228 6.93 -10.77 22.12
C TRP A 228 6.09 -10.73 23.39
N GLN A 229 6.44 -9.84 24.33
CA GLN A 229 5.68 -9.67 25.57
C GLN A 229 4.25 -9.18 25.30
N VAL A 230 4.10 -8.22 24.38
CA VAL A 230 2.76 -7.74 23.95
C VAL A 230 1.91 -8.88 23.41
N TYR A 231 2.48 -9.76 22.59
CA TYR A 231 1.76 -10.94 22.12
C TYR A 231 1.36 -11.87 23.26
N GLN A 232 2.26 -12.14 24.21
CA GLN A 232 1.96 -13.00 25.36
C GLN A 232 0.84 -12.43 26.25
N ASP A 233 0.81 -11.13 26.46
CA ASP A 233 -0.14 -10.49 27.39
C ASP A 233 -1.52 -10.24 26.77
N CYS A 234 -1.56 -9.87 25.48
CA CYS A 234 -2.78 -9.40 24.84
C CYS A 234 -3.06 -9.96 23.44
N CYS A 235 -2.27 -10.94 22.99
CA CYS A 235 -2.41 -11.56 21.67
C CYS A 235 -2.43 -10.51 20.55
N ALA A 236 -1.48 -9.57 20.59
CA ALA A 236 -1.38 -8.51 19.59
C ALA A 236 0.06 -8.27 19.16
N TYR A 237 0.21 -7.68 17.98
CA TYR A 237 1.48 -7.16 17.48
C TYR A 237 1.33 -5.68 17.11
N LEU A 238 2.29 -4.87 17.54
CA LEU A 238 2.30 -3.41 17.39
C LEU A 238 3.50 -2.98 16.56
N CYS A 239 3.29 -2.07 15.61
CA CYS A 239 4.39 -1.44 14.89
C CYS A 239 4.10 0.01 14.48
N GLN A 240 5.19 0.72 14.17
CA GLN A 240 5.18 2.13 13.75
C GLN A 240 4.29 2.35 12.51
N PRO A 241 3.69 3.54 12.36
CA PRO A 241 2.76 3.81 11.28
C PRO A 241 3.50 3.86 9.94
N GLY A 242 2.87 3.35 8.88
CA GLY A 242 3.44 3.35 7.53
C GLY A 242 4.43 2.21 7.25
N ARG A 243 4.67 1.30 8.20
CA ARG A 243 5.36 0.05 7.93
C ARG A 243 4.51 -0.81 6.99
N ALA A 244 5.11 -1.27 5.89
CA ALA A 244 4.41 -2.11 4.92
C ALA A 244 4.51 -3.59 5.30
N PHE A 245 3.43 -4.33 5.14
CA PHE A 245 3.37 -5.80 5.27
C PHE A 245 2.75 -6.35 4.00
N ARG A 246 3.26 -7.44 3.43
CA ARG A 246 2.52 -8.20 2.42
C ARG A 246 1.25 -8.76 3.09
N PRO A 247 0.21 -9.12 2.32
CA PRO A 247 -0.89 -9.93 2.84
C PRO A 247 -0.30 -11.20 3.44
N VAL A 248 -0.45 -11.35 4.75
CA VAL A 248 0.01 -12.49 5.54
C VAL A 248 -1.12 -12.94 6.42
N GLU A 249 -1.23 -14.25 6.55
CA GLU A 249 -2.19 -14.91 7.42
C GLU A 249 -1.65 -15.01 8.84
N ARG A 250 -0.33 -14.98 9.02
CA ARG A 250 0.33 -15.31 10.29
C ARG A 250 1.50 -14.39 10.60
N ILE A 251 1.81 -14.26 11.89
CA ILE A 251 3.01 -13.59 12.39
C ILE A 251 3.83 -14.60 13.19
N ALA A 252 5.14 -14.65 12.93
CA ALA A 252 6.11 -15.37 13.75
C ALA A 252 7.09 -14.36 14.39
N PHE A 253 7.62 -14.70 15.57
CA PHE A 253 8.39 -13.75 16.38
C PHE A 253 9.85 -14.16 16.44
N TYR A 254 10.76 -13.28 16.01
CA TYR A 254 12.20 -13.49 16.12
C TYR A 254 12.78 -12.70 17.29
N LEU A 255 13.28 -13.40 18.30
CA LEU A 255 13.85 -12.83 19.53
C LEU A 255 14.93 -13.77 20.06
N ASP A 256 15.97 -13.22 20.71
CA ASP A 256 17.09 -14.00 21.29
C ASP A 256 17.79 -14.94 20.31
N ARG A 257 17.88 -14.53 19.04
CA ARG A 257 18.47 -15.32 17.95
C ARG A 257 17.71 -16.62 17.67
N GLU A 258 16.41 -16.65 17.88
CA GLU A 258 15.55 -17.75 17.49
C GLU A 258 14.19 -17.25 17.01
N ILE A 259 13.53 -18.03 16.16
CA ILE A 259 12.10 -17.88 15.91
C ILE A 259 11.36 -18.60 17.03
N LYS A 260 10.54 -17.86 17.78
CA LYS A 260 9.76 -18.39 18.89
C LYS A 260 8.68 -19.37 18.37
N PRO A 261 8.23 -20.34 19.19
CA PRO A 261 7.35 -21.41 18.72
C PRO A 261 5.96 -20.96 18.28
N GLU A 262 5.49 -19.81 18.76
CA GLU A 262 4.12 -19.37 18.55
C GLU A 262 4.00 -18.67 17.19
N VAL A 263 3.13 -19.20 16.32
CA VAL A 263 2.83 -18.69 14.98
C VAL A 263 1.31 -18.42 14.89
N PRO A 264 0.81 -17.37 15.57
CA PRO A 264 -0.59 -17.01 15.54
C PRO A 264 -1.05 -16.50 14.18
N ALA A 265 -2.32 -16.72 13.86
CA ALA A 265 -2.99 -16.12 12.72
C ALA A 265 -3.40 -14.67 13.01
N VAL A 266 -3.41 -13.85 11.96
CA VAL A 266 -3.88 -12.46 11.95
C VAL A 266 -5.40 -12.47 11.88
N ALA A 267 -6.04 -12.23 13.03
CA ALA A 267 -7.50 -12.17 13.11
C ALA A 267 -8.05 -10.82 12.62
N HIS A 268 -7.30 -9.73 12.84
CA HIS A 268 -7.68 -8.40 12.39
C HIS A 268 -6.46 -7.48 12.32
N ARG A 269 -6.45 -6.55 11.38
CA ARG A 269 -5.43 -5.50 11.27
C ARG A 269 -6.12 -4.14 11.21
N ARG A 270 -5.70 -3.21 12.06
CA ARG A 270 -6.12 -1.82 12.02
C ARG A 270 -4.90 -0.91 11.93
N ASP A 271 -4.89 -0.08 10.90
CA ASP A 271 -3.81 0.88 10.69
C ASP A 271 -4.17 2.24 11.31
N ASN A 272 -3.14 3.03 11.63
CA ASN A 272 -3.28 4.44 12.01
C ASN A 272 -4.07 4.67 13.32
N VAL A 273 -3.94 3.75 14.28
CA VAL A 273 -4.58 3.82 15.60
C VAL A 273 -3.84 4.83 16.48
N GLU A 274 -4.56 5.82 17.01
CA GLU A 274 -4.02 6.79 17.96
C GLU A 274 -3.76 6.12 19.32
N TRP A 275 -2.54 6.27 19.86
CA TRP A 275 -2.16 5.71 21.16
C TRP A 275 -2.36 6.73 22.27
N SER A 276 -3.58 6.81 22.81
CA SER A 276 -3.95 7.68 23.92
C SER A 276 -5.09 7.07 24.75
N ARG A 277 -5.21 7.51 26.02
CA ARG A 277 -6.30 7.09 26.91
C ARG A 277 -7.67 7.46 26.34
N ASP A 278 -7.78 8.64 25.72
CA ASP A 278 -9.01 9.10 25.06
C ASP A 278 -9.39 8.22 23.87
N ALA A 279 -8.40 7.82 23.06
CA ALA A 279 -8.62 6.91 21.94
C ALA A 279 -9.06 5.52 22.42
N ALA A 280 -8.44 5.00 23.49
CA ALA A 280 -8.85 3.75 24.12
C ALA A 280 -10.30 3.80 24.62
N SER A 281 -10.71 4.90 25.27
CA SER A 281 -12.11 5.09 25.72
C SER A 281 -13.08 5.05 24.54
N ARG A 282 -12.81 5.82 23.47
CA ARG A 282 -13.67 5.81 22.27
C ARG A 282 -13.79 4.44 21.63
N LEU A 283 -12.69 3.68 21.55
CA LEU A 283 -12.69 2.32 20.98
C LEU A 283 -13.42 1.32 21.88
N ARG A 284 -13.41 1.53 23.20
CA ARG A 284 -14.12 0.68 24.17
C ARG A 284 -15.64 0.82 24.03
N ASP A 285 -16.11 2.01 23.72
CA ASP A 285 -17.54 2.30 23.53
C ASP A 285 -18.04 1.93 22.11
N SER A 286 -17.15 1.49 21.22
CA SER A 286 -17.50 1.05 19.86
C SER A 286 -18.32 -0.24 19.86
N THR A 287 -19.25 -0.34 18.92
CA THR A 287 -20.03 -1.57 18.66
C THR A 287 -19.17 -2.66 18.03
N ASP A 288 -18.05 -2.34 17.40
CA ASP A 288 -17.12 -3.30 16.81
C ASP A 288 -16.35 -4.07 17.89
N ARG A 289 -16.41 -5.41 17.84
CA ARG A 289 -15.68 -6.30 18.75
C ARG A 289 -14.16 -6.10 18.66
N ASN A 290 -13.63 -5.85 17.47
CA ASN A 290 -12.20 -5.64 17.25
C ASN A 290 -11.73 -4.31 17.83
N ASP A 291 -12.53 -3.25 17.74
CA ASP A 291 -12.22 -1.97 18.38
C ASP A 291 -12.10 -2.12 19.91
N ARG A 292 -13.03 -2.85 20.54
CA ARG A 292 -12.95 -3.14 21.98
C ARG A 292 -11.72 -3.96 22.37
N LYS A 293 -11.28 -4.88 21.50
CA LYS A 293 -10.01 -5.62 21.70
C LYS A 293 -8.80 -4.68 21.58
N ILE A 294 -8.79 -3.78 20.60
CA ILE A 294 -7.72 -2.78 20.43
C ILE A 294 -7.66 -1.85 21.64
N ALA A 295 -8.81 -1.43 22.19
CA ALA A 295 -8.86 -0.64 23.42
C ALA A 295 -8.12 -1.35 24.58
N LYS A 296 -8.40 -2.64 24.79
CA LYS A 296 -7.70 -3.46 25.79
C LYS A 296 -6.18 -3.53 25.55
N VAL A 297 -5.76 -3.64 24.29
CA VAL A 297 -4.33 -3.63 23.93
C VAL A 297 -3.69 -2.28 24.28
N ILE A 298 -4.36 -1.16 23.99
CA ILE A 298 -3.88 0.17 24.37
C ILE A 298 -3.76 0.26 25.90
N ASP A 299 -4.82 -0.09 26.63
CA ASP A 299 -4.84 -0.04 28.11
C ASP A 299 -3.69 -0.84 28.74
N SER A 300 -3.37 -2.01 28.18
CA SER A 300 -2.31 -2.89 28.68
C SER A 300 -0.89 -2.44 28.35
N THR A 301 -0.71 -1.57 27.34
CA THR A 301 0.62 -1.23 26.81
C THR A 301 0.95 0.27 26.88
N ILE A 302 -0.01 1.13 27.26
CA ILE A 302 0.14 2.59 27.22
C ILE A 302 1.31 3.14 28.06
N ASP A 303 1.69 2.45 29.14
CA ASP A 303 2.81 2.87 29.99
C ASP A 303 4.18 2.51 29.38
N SER A 304 4.21 1.51 28.48
CA SER A 304 5.43 1.05 27.80
C SER A 304 5.59 1.62 26.38
N TRP A 305 4.51 2.15 25.81
CA TRP A 305 4.45 2.66 24.43
C TRP A 305 3.97 4.11 24.45
N THR A 306 4.89 5.04 24.16
CA THR A 306 4.60 6.48 24.21
C THR A 306 3.73 6.92 23.03
N GLY A 307 3.04 8.06 23.22
CA GLY A 307 2.01 8.59 22.32
C GLY A 307 2.42 8.67 20.85
N GLY A 308 1.45 8.53 19.96
CA GLY A 308 1.68 8.49 18.52
C GLY A 308 0.56 7.76 17.79
N ARG A 309 0.89 7.22 16.61
CA ARG A 309 -0.04 6.40 15.81
C ARG A 309 0.62 5.08 15.47
N TYR A 310 -0.10 3.97 15.59
CA TYR A 310 0.44 2.63 15.37
C TYR A 310 -0.43 1.82 14.40
N GLN A 311 0.16 0.78 13.83
CA GLN A 311 -0.58 -0.32 13.22
C GLN A 311 -0.72 -1.44 14.26
N VAL A 312 -1.93 -1.98 14.39
CA VAL A 312 -2.28 -3.01 15.37
C VAL A 312 -2.74 -4.26 14.63
N PHE A 313 -2.11 -5.37 14.94
CA PHE A 313 -2.52 -6.70 14.48
C PHE A 313 -3.06 -7.45 15.69
N LEU A 314 -4.35 -7.79 15.65
CA LEU A 314 -4.95 -8.72 16.61
C LEU A 314 -4.66 -10.14 16.14
N LEU A 315 -4.10 -10.95 17.03
CA LEU A 315 -3.58 -12.27 16.76
C LEU A 315 -4.39 -13.34 17.50
N THR A 316 -4.40 -14.56 17.00
CA THR A 316 -5.06 -15.70 17.65
C THR A 316 -4.28 -16.19 18.86
N ALA A 317 -4.98 -16.45 19.97
CA ALA A 317 -4.39 -17.04 21.17
C ALA A 317 -4.04 -18.54 20.98
N PRO A 318 -3.12 -19.10 21.80
CA PRO A 318 -2.91 -20.54 21.88
C PRO A 318 -4.23 -21.30 22.11
N GLY A 319 -4.44 -22.38 21.37
CA GLY A 319 -5.67 -23.18 21.42
C GLY A 319 -6.77 -22.76 20.42
N HIS A 320 -6.62 -21.62 19.73
CA HIS A 320 -7.48 -21.28 18.60
C HIS A 320 -7.24 -22.22 17.39
N PRO A 321 -8.26 -22.63 16.61
CA PRO A 321 -8.07 -23.56 15.47
C PRO A 321 -7.02 -23.13 14.44
N ASP A 322 -6.95 -21.82 14.17
CA ASP A 322 -6.00 -21.23 13.21
C ASP A 322 -4.64 -20.87 13.81
N HIS A 323 -4.48 -21.02 15.12
CA HIS A 323 -3.20 -20.82 15.79
C HIS A 323 -2.28 -22.02 15.53
N ARG A 324 -1.01 -21.75 15.24
CA ARG A 324 0.00 -22.78 14.98
C ARG A 324 1.17 -22.63 15.96
N ARG A 325 1.74 -23.77 16.35
CA ARG A 325 2.84 -23.85 17.30
C ARG A 325 3.90 -24.80 16.77
N LEU A 326 5.12 -24.31 16.60
CA LEU A 326 6.28 -25.11 16.21
C LEU A 326 6.65 -26.08 17.33
N LYS A 327 7.22 -27.23 16.97
CA LYS A 327 7.65 -28.25 17.94
C LYS A 327 8.74 -27.73 18.87
N VAL A 328 9.67 -26.95 18.33
CA VAL A 328 10.79 -26.32 19.02
C VAL A 328 11.00 -24.91 18.47
N PRO A 329 11.59 -23.98 19.24
CA PRO A 329 12.11 -22.74 18.69
C PRO A 329 13.15 -23.02 17.59
N LEU A 330 13.21 -22.17 16.57
CA LEU A 330 14.18 -22.34 15.48
C LEU A 330 15.40 -21.45 15.74
N PRO A 331 16.57 -22.00 16.13
CA PRO A 331 17.75 -21.22 16.42
C PRO A 331 18.37 -20.61 15.15
N HIS A 332 19.02 -19.47 15.34
CA HIS A 332 19.79 -18.79 14.31
C HIS A 332 21.30 -18.87 14.58
N ASN A 333 21.97 -19.63 13.72
CA ASN A 333 23.38 -19.99 13.86
C ASN A 333 24.33 -19.01 13.16
N GLY A 334 23.83 -18.06 12.35
CA GLY A 334 24.66 -17.12 11.60
C GLY A 334 25.40 -16.13 12.49
N THR A 335 26.73 -16.06 12.42
CA THR A 335 27.54 -15.16 13.26
C THR A 335 27.99 -13.91 12.49
N GLY A 336 28.34 -12.82 13.20
CA GLY A 336 28.86 -11.57 12.60
C GLY A 336 27.89 -10.38 12.62
N ARG A 337 28.40 -9.19 12.28
CA ARG A 337 27.61 -7.94 12.27
C ARG A 337 26.60 -7.96 11.12
N GLY A 338 25.32 -7.77 11.43
CA GLY A 338 24.24 -7.83 10.42
C GLY A 338 23.71 -9.24 10.16
N SER A 339 24.22 -10.26 10.85
CA SER A 339 23.82 -11.67 10.67
C SER A 339 22.37 -11.98 11.05
N ALA A 340 21.70 -11.11 11.82
CA ALA A 340 20.35 -11.38 12.31
C ALA A 340 19.39 -11.83 11.20
N PHE A 341 18.73 -12.98 11.42
CA PHE A 341 17.76 -13.55 10.48
C PHE A 341 16.67 -12.55 10.06
N VAL A 342 16.28 -11.66 10.98
CA VAL A 342 15.33 -10.57 10.73
C VAL A 342 15.89 -9.23 11.20
N GLN A 343 16.04 -8.29 10.27
CA GLN A 343 16.37 -6.88 10.59
C GLN A 343 15.13 -5.97 10.61
N LYS A 344 14.22 -6.13 9.64
CA LYS A 344 12.92 -5.45 9.60
C LYS A 344 11.79 -6.44 9.68
N GLN A 345 11.66 -7.30 8.68
CA GLN A 345 10.75 -8.45 8.63
C GLN A 345 11.23 -9.41 7.53
N ARG A 346 10.85 -10.67 7.63
CA ARG A 346 11.10 -11.69 6.61
C ARG A 346 9.81 -12.45 6.33
N TYR A 347 9.55 -12.79 5.07
CA TYR A 347 8.37 -13.54 4.69
C TYR A 347 8.77 -14.99 4.41
N VAL A 348 8.02 -15.91 4.99
CA VAL A 348 8.27 -17.35 4.92
C VAL A 348 6.94 -18.07 4.81
N SER A 349 6.94 -19.34 4.41
CA SER A 349 5.74 -20.17 4.52
C SER A 349 5.68 -20.81 5.90
N LEU A 350 4.47 -21.02 6.43
CA LEU A 350 4.24 -21.79 7.65
C LEU A 350 4.86 -23.20 7.53
N HIS A 351 4.71 -23.82 6.37
CA HIS A 351 5.28 -25.15 6.12
C HIS A 351 6.80 -25.17 6.31
N SER A 352 7.51 -24.18 5.75
CA SER A 352 8.96 -24.04 5.92
C SER A 352 9.35 -23.91 7.39
N LEU A 353 8.56 -23.18 8.19
CA LEU A 353 8.79 -23.07 9.64
C LEU A 353 8.52 -24.40 10.37
N GLU A 354 7.50 -25.15 9.98
CA GLU A 354 7.13 -26.42 10.62
C GLU A 354 8.12 -27.56 10.32
N THR A 355 8.78 -27.53 9.17
CA THR A 355 9.75 -28.54 8.73
C THR A 355 11.20 -28.19 9.04
N ALA A 356 11.49 -26.92 9.33
CA ALA A 356 12.84 -26.45 9.64
C ALA A 356 13.35 -26.92 11.00
N SER A 357 14.67 -27.10 11.10
CA SER A 357 15.36 -27.31 12.39
C SER A 357 16.09 -26.06 12.85
N THR A 358 16.48 -25.19 11.92
CA THR A 358 17.16 -23.92 12.17
C THR A 358 16.64 -22.87 11.19
N THR A 359 16.93 -21.60 11.47
CA THR A 359 16.63 -20.51 10.51
C THR A 359 17.43 -20.57 9.21
N ALA A 360 18.43 -21.46 9.07
CA ALA A 360 19.11 -21.66 7.78
C ALA A 360 18.27 -22.53 6.82
N ASP A 361 17.33 -23.29 7.36
CA ASP A 361 16.41 -24.16 6.61
C ASP A 361 15.13 -23.40 6.17
N VAL A 362 15.07 -22.10 6.47
CA VAL A 362 13.94 -21.17 6.25
C VAL A 362 14.40 -19.98 5.42
#